data_AF-A0A962QXX7-F1
#
_entry.id   AF-A0A962QXX7-F1
#
_cell.length_a   1.000
_cell.length_b   1.000
_cell.length_c   1.000
_cell.angle_alpha   90.00
_cell.angle_beta   90.00
_cell.angle_gamma   90.00
#
_symmetry.space_group_name_H-M   'P 1'
#
loop_
_entity.id
_entity.type
_entity.pdbx_description
1 polymer ?
#
loop_
_entity_poly.entity_id
_entity_poly.type
_entity_poly.pdbx_seq_one_letter_code
_entity_poly.pdbx_strand_id
1 'polypeptide(L)'
;GLDPGLRTGVKVAVVDANGKVLDHDAIYPHPPQKRAADARETLLQLIRRHGVELIAIGNGTAGRETDRFVGELLQVHPELNARKVMVNEAGASIYSASEYAAREFPDLDVTIRGAVSIARRLQDPLAELVKIEPKSIGVGQYQHDVSQVQLARQLDSVVEDCVNAVGVDVNTASVPLLARVSGLNRSIADNIVALRDQRGSFSNRRELLQVPRFGDKTFEQAAGFLRVVGGDNPLDASAVHPESYRVVERIAAGQQRAVEGLMGDSSFLRSLDPANYTDEQVGLPTVRDILAELAKPGRDPRPEFKMAQFQDGVEKLSDLRPDMILEGTVTNVTAFGAFVDIGVHQDGLVHISALAERFVKDPREVVKAGDIVRVKVMEVDPGRKRIALSMRLTDKAGEQAAPRGEPQPRRPNKSSRGGGRQDKPAGNNAFAAAFAEARSKR
;
A
#
# COMPACT_ATOMS: atom_id res chain seq x y z
N GLY A 1 -15.94 -10.09 -1.11
CA GLY A 1 -15.46 -8.95 -1.91
C GLY A 1 -16.56 -8.48 -2.82
N LEU A 2 -16.76 -7.17 -2.87
CA LEU A 2 -17.73 -6.48 -3.71
C LEU A 2 -16.96 -5.57 -4.65
N ASP A 3 -17.10 -5.80 -5.96
CA ASP A 3 -16.60 -4.93 -7.03
C ASP A 3 -17.76 -4.04 -7.53
N PRO A 4 -17.82 -2.78 -7.08
CA PRO A 4 -18.96 -1.91 -7.30
C PRO A 4 -19.21 -1.58 -8.78
N GLY A 5 -20.47 -1.34 -9.10
CA GLY A 5 -20.86 -0.91 -10.45
C GLY A 5 -22.31 -0.44 -10.49
N LEU A 6 -22.58 0.47 -11.44
CA LEU A 6 -23.93 0.96 -11.72
C LEU A 6 -24.60 0.05 -12.76
N ARG A 7 -24.40 0.35 -14.05
CA ARG A 7 -25.05 -0.35 -15.17
C ARG A 7 -24.79 -1.85 -15.21
N THR A 8 -23.58 -2.28 -14.88
CA THR A 8 -23.15 -3.69 -14.90
C THR A 8 -23.40 -4.41 -13.58
N GLY A 9 -23.98 -3.74 -12.58
CA GLY A 9 -24.17 -4.27 -11.24
C GLY A 9 -22.88 -4.35 -10.42
N VAL A 10 -23.04 -4.75 -9.16
CA VAL A 10 -21.96 -5.03 -8.22
C VAL A 10 -21.62 -6.51 -8.32
N LYS A 11 -20.37 -6.84 -8.64
CA LYS A 11 -19.93 -8.25 -8.68
C LYS A 11 -19.55 -8.68 -7.28
N VAL A 12 -19.91 -9.91 -6.94
CA VAL A 12 -19.76 -10.47 -5.60
C VAL A 12 -18.88 -11.71 -5.71
N ALA A 13 -17.89 -11.82 -4.83
CA ALA A 13 -17.12 -13.04 -4.64
C ALA A 13 -16.95 -13.33 -3.15
N VAL A 14 -17.14 -14.59 -2.76
CA VAL A 14 -16.89 -15.09 -1.41
C VAL A 14 -15.60 -15.90 -1.43
N VAL A 15 -14.67 -15.60 -0.54
CA VAL A 15 -13.43 -16.35 -0.35
C VAL A 15 -13.34 -16.85 1.08
N ASP A 16 -12.75 -18.03 1.28
CA ASP A 16 -12.44 -18.54 2.62
C ASP A 16 -11.20 -17.87 3.23
N ALA A 17 -10.83 -18.25 4.46
CA ALA A 17 -9.66 -17.73 5.17
C ALA A 17 -8.32 -17.94 4.43
N ASN A 18 -8.25 -18.92 3.52
CA ASN A 18 -7.07 -19.20 2.69
C ASN A 18 -7.14 -18.50 1.31
N GLY A 19 -8.19 -17.72 1.06
CA GLY A 19 -8.43 -17.02 -0.20
C GLY A 19 -9.01 -17.91 -1.31
N LYS A 20 -9.46 -19.14 -1.03
CA LYS A 20 -10.14 -19.99 -2.01
C LYS A 20 -11.53 -19.42 -2.29
N VAL A 21 -11.90 -19.31 -3.56
CA VAL A 21 -13.24 -18.87 -3.97
C VAL A 21 -14.28 -19.94 -3.61
N LEU A 22 -15.31 -19.55 -2.88
CA LEU A 22 -16.40 -20.41 -2.42
C LEU A 22 -17.69 -20.21 -3.21
N ASP A 23 -18.01 -18.97 -3.55
CA ASP A 23 -19.23 -18.60 -4.25
C ASP A 23 -19.05 -17.24 -4.94
N HIS A 24 -19.92 -16.92 -5.91
CA HIS A 24 -19.92 -15.65 -6.61
C HIS A 24 -21.31 -15.30 -7.17
N ASP A 25 -21.57 -14.01 -7.36
CA ASP A 25 -22.83 -13.54 -7.96
C ASP A 25 -22.68 -12.13 -8.57
N ALA A 26 -23.73 -11.63 -9.22
CA ALA A 26 -23.86 -10.25 -9.66
C ALA A 26 -25.20 -9.68 -9.15
N ILE A 27 -25.11 -8.67 -8.28
CA ILE A 27 -26.28 -8.00 -7.70
C ILE A 27 -26.48 -6.61 -8.32
N TYR A 28 -27.72 -6.13 -8.34
CA TYR A 28 -28.08 -4.87 -9.00
C TYR A 28 -28.78 -3.88 -8.05
N PRO A 29 -28.16 -3.48 -6.92
CA PRO A 29 -28.79 -2.59 -5.95
C PRO A 29 -28.98 -1.15 -6.47
N HIS A 30 -28.15 -0.73 -7.43
CA HIS A 30 -28.03 0.66 -7.88
C HIS A 30 -28.77 0.92 -9.20
N PRO A 31 -28.94 2.20 -9.61
CA PRO A 31 -29.43 2.52 -10.95
C PRO A 31 -28.54 1.91 -12.05
N PRO A 32 -29.12 1.52 -13.19
CA PRO A 32 -30.50 1.72 -13.61
C PRO A 32 -31.52 0.69 -13.09
N GLN A 33 -31.10 -0.51 -12.65
CA GLN A 33 -32.03 -1.59 -12.29
C GLN A 33 -32.70 -1.39 -10.93
N LYS A 34 -32.01 -0.79 -9.94
CA LYS A 34 -32.53 -0.47 -8.59
C LYS A 34 -33.19 -1.66 -7.88
N ARG A 35 -32.66 -2.88 -8.02
CA ARG A 35 -33.16 -4.11 -7.37
C ARG A 35 -32.55 -4.30 -5.98
N ALA A 36 -32.70 -3.30 -5.12
CA ALA A 36 -32.07 -3.29 -3.79
C ALA A 36 -32.57 -4.41 -2.86
N ALA A 37 -33.86 -4.76 -2.90
CA ALA A 37 -34.41 -5.82 -2.06
C ALA A 37 -33.81 -7.21 -2.41
N ASP A 38 -33.81 -7.56 -3.70
CA ASP A 38 -33.22 -8.81 -4.19
C ASP A 38 -31.73 -8.88 -3.86
N ALA A 39 -31.01 -7.78 -4.07
CA ALA A 39 -29.58 -7.69 -3.75
C ALA A 39 -29.30 -7.90 -2.24
N ARG A 40 -30.18 -7.42 -1.35
CA ARG A 40 -30.06 -7.64 0.11
C ARG A 40 -30.23 -9.10 0.44
N GLU A 41 -31.25 -9.74 -0.13
CA GLU A 41 -31.52 -11.16 0.12
C GLU A 41 -30.35 -12.04 -0.34
N THR A 42 -29.84 -11.81 -1.55
CA THR A 42 -28.65 -12.50 -2.05
C THR A 42 -27.44 -12.34 -1.12
N LEU A 43 -27.13 -11.11 -0.69
CA LEU A 43 -26.00 -10.90 0.24
C LEU A 43 -26.22 -11.56 1.59
N LEU A 44 -27.44 -11.52 2.15
CA LEU A 44 -27.76 -12.20 3.41
C LEU A 44 -27.56 -13.70 3.31
N GLN A 45 -27.99 -14.31 2.20
CA GLN A 45 -27.80 -15.73 1.95
C GLN A 45 -26.33 -16.09 1.88
N LEU A 46 -25.53 -15.33 1.12
CA LEU A 46 -24.09 -15.57 0.99
C LEU A 46 -23.36 -15.39 2.33
N ILE A 47 -23.67 -14.34 3.09
CA ILE A 47 -23.06 -14.07 4.40
C ILE A 47 -23.37 -15.21 5.37
N ARG A 48 -24.64 -15.62 5.47
CA ARG A 48 -25.07 -16.68 6.40
C ARG A 48 -24.53 -18.05 6.00
N ARG A 49 -24.57 -18.39 4.71
CA ARG A 49 -24.11 -19.69 4.19
C ARG A 49 -22.63 -19.92 4.44
N HIS A 50 -21.81 -18.88 4.31
CA HIS A 50 -20.36 -18.99 4.39
C HIS A 50 -19.76 -18.42 5.68
N GLY A 51 -20.58 -17.88 6.59
CA GLY A 51 -20.10 -17.28 7.83
C GLY A 51 -19.16 -16.10 7.58
N VAL A 52 -19.52 -15.19 6.66
CA VAL A 52 -18.63 -14.10 6.23
C VAL A 52 -18.41 -13.09 7.36
N GLU A 53 -17.16 -12.91 7.77
CA GLU A 53 -16.78 -11.95 8.83
C GLU A 53 -16.41 -10.57 8.28
N LEU A 54 -15.87 -10.51 7.06
CA LEU A 54 -15.35 -9.28 6.45
C LEU A 54 -15.92 -9.08 5.03
N ILE A 55 -16.37 -7.86 4.75
CA ILE A 55 -16.89 -7.43 3.45
C ILE A 55 -15.97 -6.37 2.87
N ALA A 56 -15.06 -6.79 2.00
CA ALA A 56 -14.23 -5.88 1.19
C ALA A 56 -15.07 -5.20 0.10
N ILE A 57 -14.99 -3.88 -0.02
CA ILE A 57 -15.72 -3.07 -1.01
C ILE A 57 -14.72 -2.25 -1.82
N GLY A 58 -14.73 -2.38 -3.14
CA GLY A 58 -13.89 -1.57 -4.02
C GLY A 58 -14.17 -0.07 -3.89
N ASN A 59 -13.13 0.76 -3.97
CA ASN A 59 -13.23 2.22 -3.86
C ASN A 59 -13.47 2.97 -5.18
N GLY A 60 -13.83 2.26 -6.26
CA GLY A 60 -14.11 2.91 -7.54
C GLY A 60 -15.57 3.32 -7.73
N THR A 61 -16.06 3.11 -8.95
CA THR A 61 -17.37 3.62 -9.39
C THR A 61 -18.49 2.92 -8.64
N ALA A 62 -19.38 3.69 -7.99
CA ALA A 62 -20.44 3.19 -7.10
C ALA A 62 -19.97 2.59 -5.77
N GLY A 63 -18.69 2.81 -5.39
CA GLY A 63 -18.15 2.28 -4.13
C GLY A 63 -18.88 2.78 -2.90
N ARG A 64 -19.30 4.05 -2.89
CA ARG A 64 -20.03 4.65 -1.76
C ARG A 64 -21.47 4.20 -1.65
N GLU A 65 -22.15 4.13 -2.78
CA GLU A 65 -23.51 3.61 -2.85
C GLU A 65 -23.53 2.16 -2.35
N THR A 66 -22.51 1.37 -2.72
CA THR A 66 -22.32 -0.01 -2.25
C THR A 66 -21.98 -0.06 -0.76
N ASP A 67 -21.07 0.81 -0.29
CA ASP A 67 -20.70 0.93 1.12
C ASP A 67 -21.89 1.29 2.02
N ARG A 68 -22.73 2.25 1.60
CA ARG A 68 -23.99 2.58 2.28
C ARG A 68 -24.94 1.40 2.26
N PHE A 69 -25.16 0.80 1.09
CA PHE A 69 -26.08 -0.32 0.92
C PHE A 69 -25.73 -1.49 1.86
N VAL A 70 -24.44 -1.82 1.98
CA VAL A 70 -23.94 -2.81 2.94
C VAL A 70 -24.08 -2.32 4.37
N GLY A 71 -23.78 -1.05 4.65
CA GLY A 71 -23.95 -0.45 5.97
C GLY A 71 -25.39 -0.56 6.50
N GLU A 72 -26.38 -0.22 5.68
CA GLU A 72 -27.80 -0.36 6.00
C GLU A 72 -28.18 -1.83 6.24
N LEU A 73 -27.65 -2.76 5.43
CA LEU A 73 -27.88 -4.19 5.63
C LEU A 73 -27.35 -4.67 6.98
N LEU A 74 -26.13 -4.27 7.36
CA LEU A 74 -25.51 -4.66 8.62
C LEU A 74 -26.17 -4.00 9.84
N GLN A 75 -26.68 -2.78 9.70
CA GLN A 75 -27.45 -2.11 10.76
C GLN A 75 -28.77 -2.82 11.07
N VAL A 76 -29.46 -3.34 10.04
CA VAL A 76 -30.70 -4.09 10.19
C VAL A 76 -30.45 -5.52 10.69
N HIS A 77 -29.26 -6.08 10.40
CA HIS A 77 -28.87 -7.44 10.75
C HIS A 77 -27.61 -7.50 11.65
N PRO A 78 -27.68 -6.98 12.89
CA PRO A 78 -26.53 -6.96 13.79
C PRO A 78 -26.07 -8.38 14.19
N GLU A 79 -26.91 -9.40 14.04
CA GLU A 79 -26.59 -10.80 14.34
C GLU A 79 -25.49 -11.39 13.43
N LEU A 80 -25.24 -10.76 12.27
CA LEU A 80 -24.25 -11.26 11.31
C LEU A 80 -22.81 -11.05 11.78
N ASN A 81 -22.55 -10.10 12.69
CA ASN A 81 -21.22 -9.70 13.17
C ASN A 81 -20.19 -9.38 12.07
N ALA A 82 -20.62 -9.23 10.81
CA ALA A 82 -19.77 -8.92 9.68
C ALA A 82 -19.37 -7.44 9.67
N ARG A 83 -18.18 -7.14 9.19
CA ARG A 83 -17.66 -5.76 9.11
C ARG A 83 -17.31 -5.40 7.68
N LYS A 84 -17.73 -4.20 7.24
CA LYS A 84 -17.39 -3.66 5.92
C LYS A 84 -16.06 -2.90 5.96
N VAL A 85 -15.28 -3.02 4.89
CA VAL A 85 -14.00 -2.32 4.72
C VAL A 85 -13.86 -1.87 3.28
N MET A 86 -13.55 -0.59 3.07
CA MET A 86 -13.19 -0.07 1.75
C MET A 86 -11.77 -0.49 1.38
N VAL A 87 -11.59 -0.96 0.15
CA VAL A 87 -10.33 -1.48 -0.37
C VAL A 87 -10.01 -0.80 -1.69
N ASN A 88 -8.73 -0.48 -1.89
CA ASN A 88 -8.26 0.07 -3.16
C ASN A 88 -8.45 -0.98 -4.27
N GLU A 89 -9.23 -0.66 -5.30
CA GLU A 89 -9.48 -1.53 -6.46
C GLU A 89 -8.50 -1.29 -7.63
N ALA A 90 -7.54 -0.37 -7.50
CA ALA A 90 -6.63 -0.02 -8.57
C ALA A 90 -5.87 -1.25 -9.10
N GLY A 91 -5.89 -1.43 -10.42
CA GLY A 91 -5.32 -2.61 -11.08
C GLY A 91 -6.15 -3.90 -10.96
N ALA A 92 -7.30 -3.92 -10.27
CA ALA A 92 -8.15 -5.13 -10.19
C ALA A 92 -8.73 -5.50 -11.56
N SER A 93 -9.07 -4.50 -12.38
CA SER A 93 -9.47 -4.71 -13.78
C SER A 93 -8.31 -5.28 -14.62
N ILE A 94 -7.09 -4.76 -14.46
CA ILE A 94 -5.89 -5.28 -15.13
C ILE A 94 -5.61 -6.73 -14.72
N TYR A 95 -5.71 -7.05 -13.43
CA TYR A 95 -5.61 -8.42 -12.93
C TYR A 95 -6.65 -9.32 -13.61
N SER A 96 -7.93 -8.92 -13.57
CA SER A 96 -9.04 -9.74 -14.07
C SER A 96 -8.92 -10.17 -15.54
N ALA A 97 -8.36 -9.27 -16.37
CA ALA A 97 -8.12 -9.48 -17.79
C ALA A 97 -6.75 -10.13 -18.09
N SER A 98 -5.91 -10.37 -17.08
CA SER A 98 -4.57 -10.96 -17.27
C SER A 98 -4.64 -12.45 -17.60
N GLU A 99 -3.63 -12.95 -18.31
CA GLU A 99 -3.44 -14.39 -18.51
C GLU A 99 -3.30 -15.15 -17.18
N TYR A 100 -2.69 -14.52 -16.18
CA TYR A 100 -2.52 -15.13 -14.87
C TYR A 100 -3.87 -15.41 -14.20
N ALA A 101 -4.76 -14.42 -14.16
CA ALA A 101 -6.11 -14.60 -13.61
C ALA A 101 -6.95 -15.58 -14.44
N ALA A 102 -6.77 -15.61 -15.77
CA ALA A 102 -7.43 -16.59 -16.63
C ALA A 102 -6.99 -18.03 -16.33
N ARG A 103 -5.73 -18.26 -15.96
CA ARG A 103 -5.24 -19.59 -15.53
C ARG A 103 -5.69 -19.93 -14.11
N GLU A 104 -5.74 -18.94 -13.22
CA GLU A 104 -6.18 -19.12 -11.84
C GLU A 104 -7.70 -19.43 -11.77
N PHE A 105 -8.48 -18.81 -12.66
CA PHE A 105 -9.94 -18.91 -12.69
C PHE A 105 -10.47 -19.07 -14.13
N PRO A 106 -10.26 -20.23 -14.76
CA PRO A 106 -10.66 -20.46 -16.15
C PRO A 106 -12.18 -20.36 -16.34
N ASP A 107 -12.95 -20.82 -15.34
CA ASP A 107 -14.41 -20.91 -15.42
C ASP A 107 -15.14 -19.66 -14.91
N LEU A 108 -14.41 -18.69 -14.33
CA LEU A 108 -15.02 -17.45 -13.85
C LEU A 108 -14.99 -16.38 -14.94
N ASP A 109 -16.11 -15.65 -15.07
CA ASP A 109 -16.19 -14.46 -15.89
C ASP A 109 -15.16 -13.40 -15.44
N VAL A 110 -14.66 -12.62 -16.41
CA VAL A 110 -13.66 -11.57 -16.18
C VAL A 110 -14.11 -10.61 -15.08
N THR A 111 -15.39 -10.24 -15.03
CA THR A 111 -15.88 -9.28 -14.02
C THR A 111 -15.89 -9.86 -12.60
N ILE A 112 -16.10 -11.17 -12.43
CA ILE A 112 -16.06 -11.83 -11.12
C ILE A 112 -14.62 -11.91 -10.59
N ARG A 113 -13.63 -12.10 -11.47
CA ARG A 113 -12.20 -12.13 -11.07
C ARG A 113 -11.77 -10.83 -10.39
N GLY A 114 -12.34 -9.69 -10.78
CA GLY A 114 -12.13 -8.41 -10.09
C GLY A 114 -12.60 -8.44 -8.63
N ALA A 115 -13.81 -8.95 -8.38
CA ALA A 115 -14.36 -9.09 -7.03
C ALA A 115 -13.56 -10.07 -6.15
N VAL A 116 -13.01 -11.13 -6.75
CA VAL A 116 -12.08 -12.05 -6.08
C VAL A 116 -10.81 -11.31 -5.63
N SER A 117 -10.22 -10.50 -6.51
CA SER A 117 -9.03 -9.70 -6.18
C SER A 117 -9.32 -8.71 -5.04
N ILE A 118 -10.45 -8.01 -5.06
CA ILE A 118 -10.85 -7.11 -3.97
C ILE A 118 -10.97 -7.85 -2.63
N ALA A 119 -11.55 -9.06 -2.63
CA ALA A 119 -11.67 -9.88 -1.42
C ALA A 119 -10.29 -10.25 -0.85
N ARG A 120 -9.37 -10.73 -1.71
CA ARG A 120 -8.04 -11.18 -1.30
C ARG A 120 -7.11 -10.03 -0.89
N ARG A 121 -7.25 -8.85 -1.49
CA ARG A 121 -6.52 -7.64 -1.06
C ARG A 121 -6.81 -7.27 0.39
N LEU A 122 -8.02 -7.53 0.89
CA LEU A 122 -8.32 -7.30 2.30
C LEU A 122 -7.61 -8.32 3.20
N GLN A 123 -7.45 -9.56 2.74
CA GLN A 123 -6.76 -10.62 3.50
C GLN A 123 -5.25 -10.36 3.57
N ASP A 124 -4.64 -10.11 2.41
CA ASP A 124 -3.24 -9.71 2.30
C ASP A 124 -3.03 -8.84 1.06
N PRO A 125 -2.87 -7.51 1.22
CA PRO A 125 -2.64 -6.61 0.10
C PRO A 125 -1.37 -6.95 -0.69
N LEU A 126 -0.29 -7.35 -0.01
CA LEU A 126 0.99 -7.63 -0.66
C LEU A 126 0.87 -8.87 -1.55
N ALA A 127 0.32 -9.97 -1.02
CA ALA A 127 0.19 -11.23 -1.75
C ALA A 127 -0.72 -11.14 -2.98
N GLU A 128 -1.67 -10.20 -2.98
CA GLU A 128 -2.59 -9.99 -4.10
C GLU A 128 -2.07 -8.94 -5.10
N LEU A 129 -1.46 -7.84 -4.65
CA LEU A 129 -0.96 -6.78 -5.54
C LEU A 129 0.26 -7.22 -6.37
N VAL A 130 1.10 -8.13 -5.86
CA VAL A 130 2.24 -8.69 -6.61
C VAL A 130 1.83 -9.48 -7.86
N LYS A 131 0.56 -9.86 -7.98
CA LYS A 131 0.00 -10.54 -9.16
C LYS A 131 -0.20 -9.60 -10.34
N ILE A 132 -0.13 -8.28 -10.11
CA ILE A 132 -0.33 -7.24 -11.12
C ILE A 132 1.03 -6.69 -11.52
N GLU A 133 1.16 -6.29 -12.78
CA GLU A 133 2.35 -5.54 -13.21
C GLU A 133 2.45 -4.23 -12.41
N PRO A 134 3.57 -3.93 -11.72
CA PRO A 134 3.61 -2.84 -10.74
C PRO A 134 3.23 -1.46 -11.30
N LYS A 135 3.63 -1.15 -12.55
CA LYS A 135 3.26 0.10 -13.24
C LYS A 135 1.76 0.25 -13.51
N SER A 136 1.01 -0.84 -13.42
CA SER A 136 -0.44 -0.89 -13.67
C SER A 136 -1.27 -0.77 -12.39
N ILE A 137 -0.64 -0.70 -11.22
CA ILE A 137 -1.32 -0.55 -9.91
C ILE A 137 -1.89 0.86 -9.72
N GLY A 138 -1.58 1.83 -10.59
CA GLY A 138 -2.18 3.16 -10.52
C GLY A 138 -1.63 3.97 -9.35
N VAL A 139 -0.33 4.31 -9.41
CA VAL A 139 0.40 4.93 -8.28
C VAL A 139 0.46 6.46 -8.35
N GLY A 140 -0.11 7.07 -9.38
CA GLY A 140 -0.16 8.52 -9.51
C GLY A 140 -0.91 9.01 -10.73
N GLN A 141 -1.39 10.26 -10.66
CA GLN A 141 -2.26 10.88 -11.68
C GLN A 141 -1.64 10.91 -13.09
N TYR A 142 -0.35 11.22 -13.19
CA TYR A 142 0.37 11.39 -14.46
C TYR A 142 1.37 10.25 -14.70
N GLN A 143 1.12 9.06 -14.14
CA GLN A 143 2.02 7.91 -14.29
C GLN A 143 2.23 7.49 -15.76
N HIS A 144 1.30 7.84 -16.66
CA HIS A 144 1.38 7.53 -18.08
C HIS A 144 2.24 8.54 -18.87
N ASP A 145 2.49 9.73 -18.31
CA ASP A 145 3.22 10.83 -18.95
C ASP A 145 4.73 10.77 -18.67
N VAL A 146 5.17 9.84 -17.80
CA VAL A 146 6.59 9.63 -17.47
C VAL A 146 7.21 8.50 -18.30
N SER A 147 8.54 8.39 -18.26
CA SER A 147 9.25 7.27 -18.89
C SER A 147 8.82 5.93 -18.29
N GLN A 148 8.11 5.13 -19.10
CA GLN A 148 7.57 3.84 -18.66
C GLN A 148 8.65 2.82 -18.28
N VAL A 149 9.83 2.89 -18.92
CA VAL A 149 10.97 2.01 -18.60
C VAL A 149 11.53 2.33 -17.21
N GLN A 150 11.73 3.62 -16.92
CA GLN A 150 12.23 4.04 -15.62
C GLN A 150 11.21 3.79 -14.51
N LEU A 151 9.92 4.06 -14.79
CA LEU A 151 8.83 3.78 -13.85
C LEU A 151 8.75 2.30 -13.50
N ALA A 152 8.74 1.41 -14.50
CA ALA A 152 8.68 -0.03 -14.28
C ALA A 152 9.85 -0.51 -13.41
N ARG A 153 11.09 -0.11 -13.75
CA ARG A 153 12.28 -0.49 -12.98
C ARG A 153 12.22 -0.03 -11.52
N GLN A 154 11.75 1.20 -11.27
CA GLN A 154 11.65 1.72 -9.90
C GLN A 154 10.56 1.00 -9.10
N LEU A 155 9.39 0.76 -9.72
CA LEU A 155 8.31 0.04 -9.05
C LEU A 155 8.65 -1.43 -8.81
N ASP A 156 9.35 -2.08 -9.73
CA ASP A 156 9.86 -3.44 -9.52
C ASP A 156 10.81 -3.52 -8.32
N SER A 157 11.71 -2.53 -8.16
CA SER A 157 12.60 -2.45 -6.99
C SER A 157 11.81 -2.27 -5.68
N VAL A 158 10.80 -1.39 -5.67
CA VAL A 158 9.95 -1.19 -4.48
C VAL A 158 9.19 -2.47 -4.13
N VAL A 159 8.69 -3.20 -5.12
CA VAL A 159 8.00 -4.47 -4.90
C VAL A 159 8.95 -5.52 -4.34
N GLU A 160 10.17 -5.62 -4.87
CA GLU A 160 11.21 -6.50 -4.33
C GLU A 160 11.53 -6.14 -2.87
N ASP A 161 11.78 -4.87 -2.57
CA ASP A 161 12.06 -4.40 -1.21
C ASP A 161 10.92 -4.73 -0.24
N CYS A 162 9.66 -4.49 -0.64
CA CYS A 162 8.50 -4.78 0.20
C CYS A 162 8.32 -6.30 0.45
N VAL A 163 8.47 -7.13 -0.58
CA VAL A 163 8.33 -8.59 -0.45
C VAL A 163 9.41 -9.17 0.45
N ASN A 164 10.66 -8.76 0.26
CA ASN A 164 11.77 -9.27 1.06
C ASN A 164 11.76 -8.72 2.50
N ALA A 165 11.29 -7.49 2.72
CA ALA A 165 11.12 -6.96 4.08
C ALA A 165 10.06 -7.72 4.89
N VAL A 166 8.96 -8.14 4.26
CA VAL A 166 7.91 -8.94 4.93
C VAL A 166 8.32 -10.41 5.07
N GLY A 167 9.05 -10.93 4.09
CA GLY A 167 9.37 -12.35 3.96
C GLY A 167 8.16 -13.18 3.54
N VAL A 168 8.40 -14.37 3.00
CA VAL A 168 7.40 -15.18 2.31
C VAL A 168 7.38 -16.58 2.89
N ASP A 169 6.22 -17.08 3.31
CA ASP A 169 6.07 -18.51 3.65
C ASP A 169 6.05 -19.34 2.37
N VAL A 170 7.06 -20.19 2.20
CA VAL A 170 7.26 -20.97 0.97
C VAL A 170 6.16 -22.00 0.74
N ASN A 171 5.49 -22.45 1.80
CA ASN A 171 4.45 -23.47 1.71
C ASN A 171 3.10 -22.92 1.26
N THR A 172 2.86 -21.62 1.40
CA THR A 172 1.57 -20.98 1.07
C THR A 172 1.68 -19.98 -0.07
N ALA A 173 2.89 -19.48 -0.35
CA ALA A 173 3.08 -18.45 -1.36
C ALA A 173 2.70 -18.88 -2.78
N SER A 174 2.21 -17.90 -3.53
CA SER A 174 1.93 -18.02 -4.97
C SER A 174 3.20 -17.80 -5.78
N VAL A 175 3.21 -18.28 -7.03
CA VAL A 175 4.33 -18.07 -7.96
C VAL A 175 4.66 -16.57 -8.14
N PRO A 176 3.68 -15.65 -8.36
CA PRO A 176 3.99 -14.23 -8.47
C PRO A 176 4.69 -13.65 -7.24
N LEU A 177 4.33 -14.09 -6.03
CA LEU A 177 4.97 -13.63 -4.79
C LEU A 177 6.40 -14.17 -4.67
N LEU A 178 6.60 -15.47 -4.90
CA LEU A 178 7.92 -16.10 -4.87
C LEU A 178 8.86 -15.49 -5.92
N ALA A 179 8.36 -15.12 -7.10
CA ALA A 179 9.16 -14.51 -8.15
C ALA A 179 9.70 -13.10 -7.79
N ARG A 180 9.25 -12.51 -6.68
CA ARG A 180 9.73 -11.23 -6.15
C ARG A 180 10.71 -11.38 -4.98
N VAL A 181 10.97 -12.61 -4.54
CA VAL A 181 11.96 -12.90 -3.49
C VAL A 181 13.36 -12.78 -4.08
N SER A 182 14.29 -12.21 -3.31
CA SER A 182 15.68 -12.02 -3.73
C SER A 182 16.31 -13.34 -4.18
N GLY A 183 17.02 -13.31 -5.31
CA GLY A 183 17.64 -14.48 -5.91
C GLY A 183 16.69 -15.43 -6.66
N LEU A 184 15.36 -15.20 -6.60
CA LEU A 184 14.38 -15.99 -7.34
C LEU A 184 13.96 -15.32 -8.64
N ASN A 185 13.41 -16.13 -9.54
CA ASN A 185 12.76 -15.66 -10.76
C ASN A 185 11.52 -16.53 -11.01
N ARG A 186 10.76 -16.20 -12.05
CA ARG A 186 9.53 -16.93 -12.39
C ARG A 186 9.74 -18.43 -12.55
N SER A 187 10.81 -18.86 -13.24
CA SER A 187 11.08 -20.29 -13.46
C SER A 187 11.39 -21.04 -12.17
N ILE A 188 12.14 -20.43 -11.24
CA ILE A 188 12.44 -21.06 -9.95
C ILE A 188 11.19 -21.09 -9.07
N ALA A 189 10.40 -20.00 -9.07
CA ALA A 189 9.14 -19.93 -8.34
C ALA A 189 8.13 -21.00 -8.81
N ASP A 190 7.99 -21.21 -10.13
CA ASP A 190 7.17 -22.29 -10.69
C ASP A 190 7.68 -23.67 -10.22
N ASN A 191 9.01 -23.89 -10.20
CA ASN A 191 9.60 -25.15 -9.74
C ASN A 191 9.37 -25.40 -8.23
N ILE A 192 9.43 -24.36 -7.40
CA ILE A 192 9.14 -24.45 -5.95
C ILE A 192 7.70 -24.94 -5.77
N VAL A 193 6.74 -24.28 -6.43
CA VAL A 193 5.32 -24.64 -6.33
C VAL A 193 5.05 -26.03 -6.90
N ALA A 194 5.61 -26.37 -8.06
CA ALA A 194 5.45 -27.70 -8.65
C ALA A 194 5.97 -28.81 -7.73
N LEU A 195 7.11 -28.59 -7.08
CA LEU A 195 7.67 -29.56 -6.16
C LEU A 195 6.83 -29.68 -4.89
N ARG A 196 6.36 -28.56 -4.33
CA ARG A 196 5.41 -28.52 -3.21
C ARG A 196 4.14 -29.29 -3.51
N ASP A 197 3.57 -29.10 -4.69
CA ASP A 197 2.31 -29.74 -5.08
C ASP A 197 2.50 -31.26 -5.29
N GLN A 198 3.71 -31.72 -5.63
CA GLN A 198 4.03 -33.14 -5.81
C GLN A 198 4.32 -33.88 -4.51
N ARG A 199 5.06 -33.25 -3.57
CA ARG A 199 5.58 -33.92 -2.36
C ARG A 199 4.94 -33.47 -1.05
N GLY A 200 4.15 -32.40 -1.09
CA GLY A 200 3.67 -31.71 0.09
C GLY A 200 4.58 -30.56 0.52
N SER A 201 4.32 -30.06 1.73
CA SER A 201 5.02 -28.91 2.31
C SER A 201 6.50 -29.20 2.58
N PHE A 202 7.34 -28.18 2.42
CA PHE A 202 8.73 -28.21 2.85
C PHE A 202 8.79 -28.23 4.39
N SER A 203 9.56 -29.13 5.00
CA SER A 203 9.72 -29.21 6.45
C SER A 203 10.84 -28.33 6.99
N ASN A 204 11.80 -27.95 6.14
CA ASN A 204 12.90 -27.05 6.47
C ASN A 204 13.46 -26.38 5.22
N ARG A 205 14.24 -25.31 5.40
CA ARG A 205 14.82 -24.56 4.28
C ARG A 205 15.73 -25.41 3.40
N ARG A 206 16.51 -26.34 3.95
CA ARG A 206 17.48 -27.14 3.17
C ARG A 206 16.82 -27.97 2.08
N GLU A 207 15.56 -28.35 2.26
CA GLU A 207 14.80 -29.06 1.22
C GLU A 207 14.59 -28.24 -0.06
N LEU A 208 14.78 -26.93 -0.02
CA LEU A 208 14.76 -26.06 -1.20
C LEU A 208 15.90 -26.37 -2.17
N LEU A 209 17.03 -26.93 -1.72
CA LEU A 209 18.12 -27.37 -2.60
C LEU A 209 17.72 -28.53 -3.52
N GLN A 210 16.60 -29.20 -3.23
CA GLN A 210 16.04 -30.24 -4.08
C GLN A 210 15.19 -29.66 -5.23
N VAL A 211 14.90 -28.35 -5.21
CA VAL A 211 14.15 -27.68 -6.26
C VAL A 211 15.02 -27.55 -7.52
N PRO A 212 14.52 -27.94 -8.71
CA PRO A 212 15.27 -27.80 -9.95
C PRO A 212 15.74 -26.35 -10.16
N ARG A 213 17.03 -26.18 -10.45
CA ARG A 213 17.71 -24.88 -10.66
C ARG A 213 17.81 -23.99 -9.41
N PHE A 214 17.51 -24.52 -8.23
CA PHE A 214 17.74 -23.85 -6.94
C PHE A 214 19.09 -24.30 -6.37
N GLY A 215 20.18 -23.69 -6.85
CA GLY A 215 21.54 -24.03 -6.42
C GLY A 215 21.99 -23.27 -5.16
N ASP A 216 23.20 -23.55 -4.68
CA ASP A 216 23.76 -22.96 -3.46
C ASP A 216 23.73 -21.43 -3.47
N LYS A 217 24.03 -20.79 -4.62
CA LYS A 217 23.99 -19.31 -4.70
C LYS A 217 22.57 -18.77 -4.61
N THR A 218 21.59 -19.45 -5.21
CA THR A 218 20.18 -19.09 -5.07
C THR A 218 19.73 -19.27 -3.63
N PHE A 219 20.16 -20.34 -2.97
CA PHE A 219 19.88 -20.59 -1.56
C PHE A 219 20.43 -19.49 -0.67
N GLU A 220 21.69 -19.10 -0.85
CA GLU A 220 22.32 -18.01 -0.10
C GLU A 220 21.59 -16.67 -0.27
N GLN A 221 21.03 -16.38 -1.45
CA GLN A 221 20.31 -15.12 -1.68
C GLN A 221 18.87 -15.15 -1.16
N ALA A 222 18.20 -16.30 -1.24
CA ALA A 222 16.76 -16.39 -0.99
C ALA A 222 16.40 -16.89 0.43
N ALA A 223 17.24 -17.71 1.05
CA ALA A 223 16.85 -18.49 2.23
C ALA A 223 16.43 -17.62 3.42
N GLY A 224 17.04 -16.44 3.60
CA GLY A 224 16.68 -15.52 4.69
C GLY A 224 15.28 -14.90 4.54
N PHE A 225 14.76 -14.86 3.32
CA PHE A 225 13.46 -14.27 3.00
C PHE A 225 12.36 -15.32 2.85
N LEU A 226 12.72 -16.59 2.69
CA LEU A 226 11.80 -17.73 2.63
C LEU A 226 11.61 -18.32 4.02
N ARG A 227 10.38 -18.35 4.52
CA ARG A 227 10.02 -18.93 5.82
C ARG A 227 9.39 -20.30 5.64
N VAL A 228 9.64 -21.17 6.61
CA VAL A 228 8.97 -22.47 6.77
C VAL A 228 8.30 -22.47 8.13
N VAL A 229 7.00 -22.22 8.15
CA VAL A 229 6.21 -22.16 9.40
C VAL A 229 5.83 -23.57 9.83
N GLY A 230 6.08 -23.92 11.09
CA GLY A 230 5.77 -25.24 11.64
C GLY A 230 6.68 -26.37 11.15
N GLY A 231 7.87 -26.04 10.66
CA GLY A 231 8.88 -26.99 10.21
C GLY A 231 9.70 -27.63 11.35
N ASP A 232 10.67 -28.47 10.97
CA ASP A 232 11.54 -29.22 11.89
C ASP A 232 12.52 -28.31 12.65
N ASN A 233 12.96 -27.21 12.01
CA ASN A 233 13.86 -26.23 12.60
C ASN A 233 13.10 -24.94 12.91
N PRO A 234 13.02 -24.53 14.18
CA PRO A 234 12.25 -23.34 14.56
C PRO A 234 12.83 -22.04 13.96
N LEU A 235 14.12 -22.00 13.64
CA LEU A 235 14.76 -20.83 13.02
C LEU A 235 14.27 -20.57 11.60
N ASP A 236 13.73 -21.58 10.91
CA ASP A 236 13.23 -21.42 9.55
C ASP A 236 11.95 -20.57 9.49
N ALA A 237 11.27 -20.34 10.62
CA ALA A 237 10.16 -19.40 10.73
C ALA A 237 10.60 -17.93 10.92
N SER A 238 11.90 -17.69 11.10
CA SER A 238 12.49 -16.38 11.37
C SER A 238 13.26 -15.81 10.17
N ALA A 239 13.65 -14.55 10.21
CA ALA A 239 14.56 -13.92 9.25
C ALA A 239 16.04 -14.25 9.49
N VAL A 240 16.38 -15.08 10.49
CA VAL A 240 17.77 -15.51 10.71
C VAL A 240 18.21 -16.33 9.50
N HIS A 241 19.28 -15.89 8.83
CA HIS A 241 19.82 -16.59 7.67
C HIS A 241 20.49 -17.92 8.08
N PRO A 242 20.36 -19.02 7.29
CA PRO A 242 20.98 -20.31 7.63
C PRO A 242 22.49 -20.28 7.88
N GLU A 243 23.23 -19.35 7.28
CA GLU A 243 24.68 -19.19 7.55
C GLU A 243 24.96 -18.80 9.01
N SER A 244 23.97 -18.20 9.68
CA SER A 244 24.05 -17.70 11.04
C SER A 244 23.47 -18.68 12.08
N TYR A 245 22.98 -19.86 11.68
CA TYR A 245 22.40 -20.84 12.64
C TYR A 245 23.40 -21.24 13.71
N ARG A 246 24.68 -21.40 13.33
CA ARG A 246 25.78 -21.66 14.27
C ARG A 246 25.89 -20.62 15.39
N VAL A 247 25.51 -19.37 15.15
CA VAL A 247 25.56 -18.30 16.16
C VAL A 247 24.47 -18.53 17.19
N VAL A 248 23.26 -18.85 16.74
CA VAL A 248 22.13 -19.16 17.63
C VAL A 248 22.40 -20.43 18.43
N GLU A 249 22.97 -21.46 17.80
CA GLU A 249 23.36 -22.70 18.49
C GLU A 249 24.42 -22.43 19.58
N ARG A 250 25.40 -21.55 19.33
CA ARG A 250 26.36 -21.12 20.36
C ARG A 250 25.71 -20.36 21.51
N ILE A 251 24.76 -19.47 21.21
CA ILE A 251 23.98 -18.76 22.25
C ILE A 251 23.21 -19.77 23.10
N ALA A 252 22.50 -20.71 22.46
CA ALA A 252 21.73 -21.75 23.14
C ALA A 252 22.61 -22.63 24.04
N ALA A 253 23.75 -23.10 23.52
CA ALA A 253 24.70 -23.92 24.26
C ALA A 253 25.33 -23.17 25.45
N GLY A 254 25.76 -21.92 25.25
CA GLY A 254 26.37 -21.10 26.30
C GLY A 254 25.41 -20.78 27.45
N GLN A 255 24.10 -20.84 27.18
CA GLN A 255 23.04 -20.55 28.14
C GLN A 255 22.33 -21.82 28.63
N GLN A 256 22.75 -23.00 28.17
CA GLN A 256 22.15 -24.30 28.50
C GLN A 256 20.64 -24.35 28.24
N ARG A 257 20.19 -23.73 27.13
CA ARG A 257 18.79 -23.71 26.68
C ARG A 257 18.66 -24.35 25.31
N ALA A 258 17.47 -24.88 25.01
CA ALA A 258 17.10 -25.23 23.64
C ALA A 258 16.83 -23.97 22.81
N VAL A 259 16.99 -24.04 21.48
CA VAL A 259 16.78 -22.90 20.57
C VAL A 259 15.33 -22.40 20.66
N GLU A 260 14.37 -23.32 20.70
CA GLU A 260 12.94 -23.04 20.88
C GLU A 260 12.69 -22.25 22.17
N GLY A 261 13.47 -22.56 23.22
CA GLY A 261 13.37 -21.89 24.51
C GLY A 261 13.89 -20.46 24.49
N LEU A 262 14.73 -20.08 23.53
CA LEU A 262 15.21 -18.70 23.37
C LEU A 262 14.21 -17.81 22.63
N MET A 263 13.47 -18.41 21.69
CA MET A 263 12.57 -17.68 20.80
C MET A 263 11.40 -17.06 21.58
N GLY A 264 11.22 -15.75 21.42
CA GLY A 264 10.18 -14.98 22.11
C GLY A 264 10.57 -14.47 23.50
N ASP A 265 11.67 -14.94 24.11
CA ASP A 265 12.13 -14.50 25.43
C ASP A 265 12.89 -13.16 25.34
N SER A 266 12.12 -12.10 25.06
CA SER A 266 12.63 -10.74 24.87
C SER A 266 13.41 -10.22 26.09
N SER A 267 13.03 -10.61 27.31
CA SER A 267 13.73 -10.22 28.54
C SER A 267 15.13 -10.79 28.59
N PHE A 268 15.26 -12.09 28.35
CA PHE A 268 16.53 -12.79 28.39
C PHE A 268 17.45 -12.34 27.27
N LEU A 269 16.94 -12.26 26.04
CA LEU A 269 17.74 -11.89 24.87
C LEU A 269 18.33 -10.47 24.97
N ARG A 270 17.63 -9.55 25.64
CA ARG A 270 18.15 -8.20 25.93
C ARG A 270 19.23 -8.17 27.01
N SER A 271 19.30 -9.20 27.85
CA SER A 271 20.32 -9.28 28.89
C SER A 271 21.67 -9.80 28.37
N LEU A 272 21.68 -10.42 27.18
CA LEU A 272 22.88 -10.91 26.53
C LEU A 272 23.70 -9.75 25.97
N ASP A 273 25.03 -9.85 26.11
CA ASP A 273 25.96 -8.96 25.41
C ASP A 273 26.23 -9.49 23.99
N PRO A 274 25.83 -8.77 22.92
CA PRO A 274 26.04 -9.21 21.54
C PRO A 274 27.52 -9.37 21.18
N ALA A 275 28.44 -8.64 21.84
CA ALA A 275 29.87 -8.73 21.54
C ALA A 275 30.46 -10.11 21.86
N ASN A 276 29.83 -10.87 22.77
CA ASN A 276 30.29 -12.20 23.15
C ASN A 276 30.03 -13.28 22.08
N TYR A 277 29.23 -12.97 21.04
CA TYR A 277 28.81 -13.93 20.02
C TYR A 277 29.29 -13.55 18.61
N THR A 278 30.15 -12.55 18.48
CA THR A 278 30.79 -12.20 17.21
C THR A 278 31.94 -13.15 16.85
N ASP A 279 32.24 -13.29 15.57
CA ASP A 279 33.42 -14.01 15.07
C ASP A 279 34.00 -13.32 13.82
N GLU A 280 35.00 -13.93 13.17
CA GLU A 280 35.67 -13.36 11.99
C GLU A 280 34.72 -13.15 10.79
N GLN A 281 33.63 -13.92 10.71
CA GLN A 281 32.65 -13.86 9.62
C GLN A 281 31.37 -13.12 10.02
N VAL A 282 31.02 -13.14 11.32
CA VAL A 282 29.79 -12.56 11.87
C VAL A 282 30.11 -11.37 12.77
N GLY A 283 29.86 -10.17 12.26
CA GLY A 283 30.05 -8.92 12.99
C GLY A 283 28.95 -8.59 13.99
N LEU A 284 29.19 -7.55 14.79
CA LEU A 284 28.26 -7.05 15.80
C LEU A 284 26.86 -6.68 15.27
N PRO A 285 26.70 -6.04 14.09
CA PRO A 285 25.37 -5.75 13.55
C PRO A 285 24.54 -7.02 13.34
N THR A 286 25.12 -8.06 12.74
CA THR A 286 24.46 -9.33 12.47
C THR A 286 24.01 -10.01 13.76
N VAL A 287 24.83 -10.03 14.81
CA VAL A 287 24.44 -10.60 16.10
C VAL A 287 23.27 -9.82 16.72
N ARG A 288 23.29 -8.49 16.63
CA ARG A 288 22.18 -7.67 17.13
C ARG A 288 20.87 -7.97 16.39
N ASP A 289 20.95 -8.12 15.08
CA ASP A 289 19.78 -8.47 14.26
C ASP A 289 19.26 -9.87 14.60
N ILE A 290 20.15 -10.85 14.79
CA ILE A 290 19.78 -12.20 15.25
C ILE A 290 19.05 -12.13 16.60
N LEU A 291 19.56 -11.39 17.59
CA LEU A 291 18.92 -11.27 18.90
C LEU A 291 17.57 -10.56 18.83
N ALA A 292 17.46 -9.52 17.99
CA ALA A 292 16.19 -8.83 17.75
C ALA A 292 15.16 -9.73 17.08
N GLU A 293 15.60 -10.55 16.13
CA GLU A 293 14.79 -11.53 15.41
C GLU A 293 14.35 -12.67 16.32
N LEU A 294 15.23 -13.24 17.15
CA LEU A 294 14.87 -14.27 18.14
C LEU A 294 13.86 -13.73 19.16
N ALA A 295 13.89 -12.43 19.48
CA ALA A 295 12.94 -11.84 20.41
C ALA A 295 11.53 -11.77 19.83
N LYS A 296 11.40 -11.63 18.50
CA LYS A 296 10.13 -11.61 17.76
C LYS A 296 10.30 -12.27 16.38
N PRO A 297 10.30 -13.61 16.30
CA PRO A 297 10.59 -14.33 15.07
C PRO A 297 9.55 -14.06 13.98
N GLY A 298 10.01 -13.81 12.76
CA GLY A 298 9.18 -13.57 11.59
C GLY A 298 8.32 -12.32 11.74
N ARG A 299 8.79 -11.32 12.50
CA ARG A 299 8.04 -10.10 12.77
C ARG A 299 7.63 -9.43 11.47
N ASP A 300 6.32 -9.30 11.29
CA ASP A 300 5.77 -8.54 10.17
C ASP A 300 6.09 -7.04 10.34
N PRO A 301 6.77 -6.40 9.36
CA PRO A 301 7.05 -4.97 9.41
C PRO A 301 5.81 -4.10 9.10
N ARG A 302 4.72 -4.69 8.62
CA ARG A 302 3.48 -3.98 8.28
C ARG A 302 2.78 -3.48 9.55
N PRO A 303 2.09 -2.32 9.49
CA PRO A 303 1.31 -1.84 10.63
C PRO A 303 0.15 -2.78 10.94
N GLU A 304 -0.32 -2.73 12.19
CA GLU A 304 -1.57 -3.40 12.57
C GLU A 304 -2.74 -2.83 11.77
N PHE A 305 -3.62 -3.72 11.33
CA PHE A 305 -4.81 -3.36 10.55
C PHE A 305 -5.79 -2.54 11.38
N LYS A 306 -6.24 -1.40 10.83
CA LYS A 306 -7.25 -0.51 11.44
C LYS A 306 -8.35 -0.20 10.42
N MET A 307 -9.60 -0.19 10.90
CA MET A 307 -10.77 0.11 10.07
C MET A 307 -11.06 1.62 10.08
N ALA A 308 -11.18 2.24 8.90
CA ALA A 308 -11.68 3.62 8.75
C ALA A 308 -13.21 3.65 8.84
N GLN A 309 -13.80 4.70 9.42
CA GLN A 309 -15.26 4.90 9.44
C GLN A 309 -15.61 6.17 8.63
N PHE A 310 -16.19 5.98 7.44
CA PHE A 310 -16.70 7.12 6.67
C PHE A 310 -17.98 7.69 7.30
N GLN A 311 -18.14 9.02 7.28
CA GLN A 311 -19.40 9.66 7.67
C GLN A 311 -20.48 9.42 6.60
N ASP A 312 -21.68 9.05 7.06
CA ASP A 312 -22.86 8.84 6.23
C ASP A 312 -23.35 10.15 5.57
N GLY A 313 -23.66 10.10 4.27
CA GLY A 313 -24.42 11.15 3.56
C GLY A 313 -23.63 12.12 2.66
N VAL A 314 -22.31 11.96 2.49
CA VAL A 314 -21.49 12.84 1.64
C VAL A 314 -20.91 12.03 0.47
N GLU A 315 -21.49 12.08 -0.73
CA GLU A 315 -21.06 11.24 -1.87
C GLU A 315 -20.49 12.02 -3.04
N LYS A 316 -21.05 13.20 -3.28
CA LYS A 316 -20.72 14.04 -4.42
C LYS A 316 -20.02 15.29 -3.94
N LEU A 317 -19.27 15.90 -4.85
CA LEU A 317 -18.67 17.21 -4.65
C LEU A 317 -19.71 18.27 -4.21
N SER A 318 -20.97 18.11 -4.63
CA SER A 318 -22.11 18.97 -4.25
C SER A 318 -22.54 18.84 -2.79
N ASP A 319 -22.20 17.73 -2.14
CA ASP A 319 -22.67 17.43 -0.78
C ASP A 319 -21.71 18.00 0.27
N LEU A 320 -20.49 18.35 -0.17
CA LEU A 320 -19.49 18.97 0.67
C LEU A 320 -19.88 20.39 1.04
N ARG A 321 -19.78 20.68 2.33
CA ARG A 321 -19.91 22.02 2.88
C ARG A 321 -18.60 22.42 3.55
N PRO A 322 -18.19 23.69 3.45
CA PRO A 322 -17.08 24.18 4.24
C PRO A 322 -17.29 23.92 5.74
N ASP A 323 -16.20 23.72 6.48
CA ASP A 323 -16.11 23.29 7.88
C ASP A 323 -16.56 21.86 8.22
N MET A 324 -17.02 21.05 7.25
CA MET A 324 -17.27 19.63 7.49
C MET A 324 -15.98 18.90 7.88
N ILE A 325 -16.05 18.04 8.90
CA ILE A 325 -14.93 17.18 9.30
C ILE A 325 -15.23 15.76 8.85
N LEU A 326 -14.38 15.23 7.99
CA LEU A 326 -14.51 13.91 7.39
C LEU A 326 -13.27 13.07 7.70
N GLU A 327 -13.45 11.76 7.79
CA GLU A 327 -12.33 10.82 7.67
C GLU A 327 -12.05 10.58 6.19
N GLY A 328 -10.78 10.62 5.82
CA GLY A 328 -10.31 10.31 4.49
C GLY A 328 -8.98 9.56 4.52
N THR A 329 -8.65 8.92 3.42
CA THR A 329 -7.42 8.16 3.27
C THR A 329 -6.44 8.97 2.44
N VAL A 330 -5.21 9.14 2.91
CA VAL A 330 -4.16 9.79 2.14
C VAL A 330 -3.87 8.95 0.90
N THR A 331 -4.12 9.47 -0.29
CA THR A 331 -3.85 8.77 -1.55
C THR A 331 -2.41 8.95 -1.99
N ASN A 332 -1.87 10.16 -1.79
CA ASN A 332 -0.53 10.51 -2.25
C ASN A 332 0.08 11.63 -1.39
N VAL A 333 1.40 11.64 -1.25
CA VAL A 333 2.15 12.66 -0.51
C VAL A 333 3.15 13.32 -1.43
N THR A 334 3.03 14.63 -1.63
CA THR A 334 3.93 15.44 -2.48
C THR A 334 4.80 16.35 -1.61
N ALA A 335 5.74 17.07 -2.23
CA ALA A 335 6.59 18.03 -1.50
C ALA A 335 5.81 19.24 -0.95
N PHE A 336 4.63 19.54 -1.49
CA PHE A 336 3.83 20.71 -1.12
C PHE A 336 2.57 20.37 -0.32
N GLY A 337 2.31 19.09 -0.05
CA GLY A 337 1.13 18.67 0.68
C GLY A 337 0.82 17.19 0.55
N ALA A 338 -0.40 16.81 0.90
CA ALA A 338 -0.92 15.46 0.74
C ALA A 338 -2.31 15.50 0.10
N PHE A 339 -2.56 14.54 -0.79
CA PHE A 339 -3.87 14.30 -1.38
C PHE A 339 -4.61 13.29 -0.52
N VAL A 340 -5.86 13.61 -0.21
CA VAL A 340 -6.72 12.81 0.67
C VAL A 340 -8.01 12.52 -0.06
N ASP A 341 -8.31 11.23 -0.23
CA ASP A 341 -9.60 10.76 -0.69
C ASP A 341 -10.58 10.76 0.48
N ILE A 342 -11.54 11.68 0.44
CA ILE A 342 -12.68 11.76 1.36
C ILE A 342 -13.92 11.03 0.79
N GLY A 343 -13.74 10.29 -0.30
CA GLY A 343 -14.77 9.55 -1.01
C GLY A 343 -15.74 10.46 -1.75
N VAL A 344 -15.26 11.37 -2.61
CA VAL A 344 -16.15 12.11 -3.54
C VAL A 344 -15.69 12.01 -4.99
N HIS A 345 -14.93 10.94 -5.29
CA HIS A 345 -14.27 10.68 -6.59
C HIS A 345 -13.28 11.77 -7.03
N GLN A 346 -12.91 12.64 -6.12
CA GLN A 346 -11.94 13.71 -6.32
C GLN A 346 -11.14 13.88 -5.05
N ASP A 347 -9.82 13.72 -5.16
CA ASP A 347 -8.92 13.93 -4.03
C ASP A 347 -8.92 15.41 -3.63
N GLY A 348 -8.98 15.65 -2.32
CA GLY A 348 -8.74 16.97 -1.77
C GLY A 348 -7.27 17.16 -1.40
N LEU A 349 -6.77 18.39 -1.54
CA LEU A 349 -5.40 18.73 -1.22
C LEU A 349 -5.33 19.32 0.19
N VAL A 350 -4.55 18.68 1.06
CA VAL A 350 -4.05 19.27 2.30
C VAL A 350 -2.68 19.88 2.01
N HIS A 351 -2.59 21.21 2.07
CA HIS A 351 -1.31 21.90 1.88
C HIS A 351 -0.32 21.61 3.03
N ILE A 352 0.99 21.70 2.79
CA ILE A 352 2.03 21.40 3.79
C ILE A 352 1.84 22.15 5.12
N SER A 353 1.39 23.41 5.05
CA SER A 353 1.12 24.24 6.23
C SER A 353 -0.14 23.85 7.01
N ALA A 354 -0.99 23.01 6.42
CA ALA A 354 -2.25 22.55 6.97
C ALA A 354 -2.20 21.07 7.43
N LEU A 355 -1.03 20.43 7.37
CA LEU A 355 -0.82 19.03 7.79
C LEU A 355 -0.74 18.87 9.31
N ALA A 356 -0.21 19.86 10.02
CA ALA A 356 -0.05 19.82 11.48
C ALA A 356 -0.06 21.24 12.08
N GLU A 357 -0.30 21.34 13.38
CA GLU A 357 -0.21 22.62 14.12
C GLU A 357 1.22 23.16 14.24
N ARG A 358 2.23 22.30 14.01
CA ARG A 358 3.65 22.66 14.01
C ARG A 358 4.15 22.89 12.59
N PHE A 359 5.27 23.60 12.46
CA PHE A 359 5.95 23.74 11.17
C PHE A 359 6.39 22.38 10.63
N VAL A 360 6.02 22.08 9.39
CA VAL A 360 6.35 20.84 8.67
C VAL A 360 7.30 21.20 7.53
N LYS A 361 8.48 20.58 7.53
CA LYS A 361 9.47 20.78 6.46
C LYS A 361 9.24 19.83 5.29
N ASP A 362 8.90 18.59 5.57
CA ASP A 362 8.55 17.57 4.59
C ASP A 362 7.22 16.91 4.99
N PRO A 363 6.17 16.93 4.13
CA PRO A 363 4.90 16.24 4.39
C PRO A 363 5.04 14.77 4.78
N ARG A 364 6.09 14.09 4.31
CA ARG A 364 6.35 12.66 4.58
C ARG A 364 6.72 12.37 6.04
N GLU A 365 7.08 13.39 6.80
CA GLU A 365 7.31 13.28 8.25
C GLU A 365 6.00 13.19 9.04
N VAL A 366 4.89 13.62 8.45
CA VAL A 366 3.59 13.75 9.12
C VAL A 366 2.58 12.74 8.63
N VAL A 367 2.56 12.47 7.32
CA VAL A 367 1.60 11.55 6.70
C VAL A 367 2.27 10.63 5.68
N LYS A 368 1.69 9.46 5.51
CA LYS A 368 2.04 8.47 4.49
C LYS A 368 0.80 8.14 3.66
N ALA A 369 1.02 7.73 2.41
CA ALA A 369 -0.06 7.18 1.61
C ALA A 369 -0.65 5.94 2.32
N GLY A 370 -1.98 5.88 2.38
CA GLY A 370 -2.74 4.89 3.14
C GLY A 370 -3.14 5.32 4.55
N ASP A 371 -2.59 6.42 5.09
CA ASP A 371 -2.98 6.89 6.42
C ASP A 371 -4.44 7.35 6.43
N ILE A 372 -5.20 6.92 7.45
CA ILE A 372 -6.55 7.41 7.71
C ILE A 372 -6.40 8.69 8.54
N VAL A 373 -6.85 9.80 7.97
CA VAL A 373 -6.74 11.13 8.57
C VAL A 373 -8.09 11.79 8.70
N ARG A 374 -8.26 12.58 9.77
CA ARG A 374 -9.39 13.49 9.91
C ARG A 374 -9.04 14.81 9.26
N VAL A 375 -9.85 15.22 8.30
CA VAL A 375 -9.66 16.44 7.53
C VAL A 375 -10.91 17.30 7.62
N LYS A 376 -10.70 18.62 7.66
CA LYS A 376 -11.75 19.61 7.54
C LYS A 376 -11.80 20.15 6.12
N VAL A 377 -13.00 20.27 5.56
CA VAL A 377 -13.25 20.90 4.27
C VAL A 377 -13.11 22.42 4.41
N MET A 378 -12.12 22.99 3.72
CA MET A 378 -11.85 24.43 3.77
C MET A 378 -12.54 25.16 2.62
N GLU A 379 -12.47 24.59 1.42
CA GLU A 379 -13.02 25.17 0.20
C GLU A 379 -13.40 24.06 -0.78
N VAL A 380 -14.50 24.27 -1.51
CA VAL A 380 -14.97 23.37 -2.56
C VAL A 380 -15.22 24.21 -3.80
N ASP A 381 -14.51 23.90 -4.89
CA ASP A 381 -14.72 24.51 -6.21
C ASP A 381 -15.23 23.44 -7.19
N PRO A 382 -16.56 23.39 -7.41
CA PRO A 382 -17.16 22.46 -8.36
C PRO A 382 -16.76 22.70 -9.80
N GLY A 383 -16.50 23.95 -10.19
CA GLY A 383 -16.15 24.31 -11.56
C GLY A 383 -14.77 23.80 -11.95
N ARG A 384 -13.83 23.81 -11.00
CA ARG A 384 -12.46 23.31 -11.19
C ARG A 384 -12.22 21.90 -10.66
N LYS A 385 -13.24 21.25 -10.07
CA LYS A 385 -13.13 19.95 -9.38
C LYS A 385 -12.01 19.94 -8.34
N ARG A 386 -11.95 20.99 -7.51
CA ARG A 386 -10.90 21.12 -6.47
C ARG A 386 -11.54 21.17 -5.09
N ILE A 387 -10.89 20.47 -4.14
CA ILE A 387 -11.27 20.48 -2.73
C ILE A 387 -10.01 20.85 -1.95
N ALA A 388 -10.10 21.91 -1.15
CA ALA A 388 -9.05 22.28 -0.20
C ALA A 388 -9.40 21.70 1.16
N LEU A 389 -8.45 20.98 1.76
CA LEU A 389 -8.59 20.31 3.04
C LEU A 389 -7.56 20.84 4.05
N SER A 390 -7.88 20.75 5.33
CA SER A 390 -6.93 20.99 6.42
C SER A 390 -6.97 19.84 7.42
N MET A 391 -5.82 19.35 7.88
CA MET A 391 -5.73 18.42 9.01
C MET A 391 -5.71 19.15 10.35
N ARG A 392 -5.60 20.49 10.33
CA ARG A 392 -5.71 21.35 11.51
C ARG A 392 -7.18 21.65 11.76
N LEU A 393 -7.80 20.90 12.66
CA LEU A 393 -9.23 21.00 12.91
C LEU A 393 -9.66 22.36 13.51
N THR A 394 -8.70 23.15 14.01
CA THR A 394 -8.92 24.51 14.49
C THR A 394 -9.08 25.55 13.38
N ASP A 395 -8.62 25.26 12.16
CA ASP A 395 -8.76 26.19 11.03
C ASP A 395 -10.26 26.35 10.68
N LYS A 396 -10.68 27.57 10.29
CA LYS A 396 -12.05 27.85 9.85
C LYS A 396 -12.11 28.08 8.35
N ALA A 397 -13.10 27.50 7.70
CA ALA A 397 -13.31 27.73 6.27
C ALA A 397 -13.62 29.21 5.99
N GLY A 398 -12.95 29.78 4.97
CA GLY A 398 -13.05 31.21 4.62
C GLY A 398 -12.00 32.11 5.27
N GLU A 399 -11.26 31.63 6.28
CA GLU A 399 -10.03 32.27 6.75
C GLU A 399 -8.83 31.70 5.97
N GLN A 400 -8.76 31.94 4.65
CA GLN A 400 -7.47 31.74 3.99
C GLN A 400 -6.51 32.84 4.46
N ALA A 401 -5.39 32.36 4.99
CA ALA A 401 -4.19 33.10 5.32
C ALA A 401 -3.97 34.25 4.33
N ALA A 402 -4.05 35.48 4.84
CA ALA A 402 -3.47 36.63 4.15
C ALA A 402 -2.05 36.26 3.72
N PRO A 403 -1.63 36.60 2.48
CA PRO A 403 -0.23 36.52 2.13
C PRO A 403 0.52 37.39 3.14
N ARG A 404 1.32 36.79 4.02
CA ARG A 404 2.34 37.53 4.75
C ARG A 404 3.40 37.95 3.73
N GLY A 405 3.14 39.07 3.06
CA GLY A 405 4.04 39.62 2.06
C GLY A 405 3.38 40.64 1.14
N GLU A 406 2.76 41.69 1.68
CA GLU A 406 2.66 42.94 0.92
C GLU A 406 3.80 43.88 1.35
N PRO A 407 4.62 44.38 0.41
CA PRO A 407 5.68 45.32 0.72
C PRO A 407 5.08 46.68 1.08
N GLN A 408 5.43 47.19 2.26
CA GLN A 408 5.02 48.52 2.72
C GLN A 408 5.38 49.62 1.69
N PRO A 409 4.46 50.57 1.41
CA PRO A 409 4.77 51.71 0.56
C PRO A 409 5.71 52.66 1.33
N ARG A 410 6.94 52.80 0.84
CA ARG A 410 7.90 53.79 1.36
C ARG A 410 7.36 55.20 1.11
N ARG A 411 7.18 55.95 2.20
CA ARG A 411 6.92 57.41 2.19
C ARG A 411 8.05 58.17 1.46
N PRO A 412 7.74 59.23 0.69
CA PRO A 412 8.75 59.99 -0.01
C PRO A 412 9.38 61.01 0.94
N ASN A 413 10.70 60.98 1.10
CA ASN A 413 11.43 62.08 1.73
C ASN A 413 12.22 62.85 0.67
N LYS A 414 11.86 64.13 0.51
CA LYS A 414 12.58 65.10 -0.32
C LYS A 414 13.84 65.53 0.42
N SER A 415 15.01 65.47 -0.23
CA SER A 415 15.86 66.66 -0.44
C SER A 415 17.21 66.35 -1.10
N SER A 416 17.38 67.00 -2.25
CA SER A 416 18.57 67.76 -2.66
C SER A 416 19.77 67.07 -3.35
N ARG A 417 20.08 67.70 -4.50
CA ARG A 417 21.40 67.97 -5.11
C ARG A 417 22.10 66.86 -5.89
N GLY A 418 22.19 67.11 -7.20
CA GLY A 418 23.50 67.26 -7.83
C GLY A 418 23.79 66.35 -9.02
N GLY A 419 23.60 66.89 -10.23
CA GLY A 419 24.58 66.84 -11.31
C GLY A 419 25.08 65.50 -11.86
N GLY A 420 24.72 65.22 -13.12
CA GLY A 420 25.73 64.99 -14.15
C GLY A 420 26.15 63.54 -14.48
N ARG A 421 25.77 63.16 -15.70
CA ARG A 421 26.53 62.36 -16.69
C ARG A 421 26.60 60.83 -16.59
N GLN A 422 26.25 60.29 -17.77
CA GLN A 422 26.90 59.23 -18.57
C GLN A 422 26.39 57.79 -18.46
N ASP A 423 25.66 57.44 -19.51
CA ASP A 423 25.54 56.10 -20.09
C ASP A 423 26.86 55.35 -20.15
N LYS A 424 26.89 54.17 -19.53
CA LYS A 424 27.63 52.99 -20.00
C LYS A 424 26.76 51.76 -19.73
N PRO A 425 26.46 50.92 -20.74
CA PRO A 425 25.81 49.63 -20.52
C PRO A 425 26.80 48.64 -19.90
N ALA A 426 26.34 47.94 -18.87
CA ALA A 426 27.00 46.77 -18.31
C ALA A 426 26.60 45.51 -19.10
N GLY A 427 27.58 44.64 -19.33
CA GLY A 427 27.37 43.19 -19.22
C GLY A 427 26.87 42.45 -20.46
N ASN A 428 27.83 41.98 -21.25
CA ASN A 428 27.70 40.84 -22.17
C ASN A 428 26.92 39.68 -21.53
N ASN A 429 25.78 39.31 -22.13
CA ASN A 429 25.23 37.96 -22.02
C ASN A 429 25.25 37.30 -23.40
N ALA A 430 26.21 36.37 -23.57
CA ALA A 430 26.48 35.59 -24.78
C ALA A 430 25.27 34.78 -25.31
N PHE A 431 24.18 34.71 -24.54
CA PHE A 431 22.94 34.04 -24.93
C PHE A 431 22.06 34.89 -25.87
N ALA A 432 22.15 36.22 -25.78
CA ALA A 432 21.36 37.12 -26.64
C ALA A 432 21.90 37.19 -28.08
N ALA A 433 23.21 37.00 -28.26
CA ALA A 433 23.85 36.97 -29.58
C ALA A 433 23.50 35.69 -30.36
N ALA A 434 23.43 34.53 -29.70
CA ALA A 434 23.06 33.26 -30.33
C ALA A 434 21.59 33.22 -30.80
N PHE A 435 20.70 33.95 -30.13
CA PHE A 435 19.28 34.01 -30.51
C PHE A 435 19.01 34.96 -31.70
N ALA A 436 19.86 35.99 -31.88
CA ALA A 436 19.76 36.91 -33.00
C ALA A 436 20.28 36.28 -34.31
N GLU A 437 21.30 35.43 -34.22
CA GLU A 437 21.92 34.77 -35.38
C GLU A 437 21.08 33.62 -35.96
N ALA A 438 20.21 32.99 -35.16
CA ALA A 438 19.26 31.97 -35.61
C ALA A 438 18.02 32.56 -36.32
N ARG A 439 17.72 33.86 -36.12
CA ARG A 439 16.57 34.55 -36.75
C ARG A 439 16.87 35.15 -38.11
N SER A 440 18.15 35.28 -38.50
CA SER A 440 18.56 35.83 -39.80
C SER A 440 18.84 34.77 -40.88
N LYS A 441 18.62 33.48 -40.59
CA LYS A 441 18.80 32.36 -41.53
C LYS A 441 17.50 31.60 -41.86
N ARG A 442 16.37 32.30 -41.94
CA ARG A 442 15.16 31.82 -42.62
C ARG A 442 14.59 32.86 -43.56
#